data_AF-A0A1Q7L230-F1
#
_entry.id   AF-A0A1Q7L230-F1
#
_cell.length_a   1.000
_cell.length_b   1.000
_cell.length_c   1.000
_cell.angle_alpha   90.00
_cell.angle_beta   90.00
_cell.angle_gamma   90.00
#
_symmetry.space_group_name_H-M   'P 1'
#
loop_
_entity.id
_entity.type
_entity.pdbx_description
1 polymer ?
#
loop_
_entity_poly.entity_id
_entity_poly.type
_entity_poly.pdbx_seq_one_letter_code
_entity_poly.pdbx_strand_id
1 'polypeptide(L)'
;MYGEAHGLEAFATWKVSSRLTLSPGYAFERIHEHLDPSSQDTASVGAAEGSSPVNSTQLRSHLSLPHGLAWDTTAYFVGRIADPVVPSYTRLDIGLTWQAGERLSFSVFGQNLLKNERLEYVDASQSTAFTLMKRSA
;
A
#
# COMPACT_ATOMS: atom_id res chain seq x y z
N MET A 1 -26.13 12.35 -10.58
CA MET A 1 -25.35 11.40 -9.78
C MET A 1 -24.70 12.16 -8.65
N TYR A 2 -24.69 11.61 -7.45
CA TYR A 2 -23.96 12.14 -6.31
C TYR A 2 -23.40 10.98 -5.49
N GLY A 3 -22.24 11.20 -4.89
CA GLY A 3 -21.53 10.19 -4.10
C GLY A 3 -21.31 10.63 -2.67
N GLU A 4 -21.23 9.65 -1.78
CA GLU A 4 -20.79 9.81 -0.40
C GLU A 4 -19.70 8.81 -0.05
N ALA A 5 -18.76 9.22 0.77
CA ALA A 5 -17.69 8.37 1.26
C ALA A 5 -17.69 8.36 2.78
N HIS A 6 -17.62 7.16 3.35
CA HIS A 6 -17.47 6.96 4.79
C HIS A 6 -16.20 6.17 5.05
N GLY A 7 -15.41 6.64 6.00
CA GLY A 7 -14.17 5.99 6.33
C GLY A 7 -13.79 6.19 7.79
N LEU A 8 -12.83 5.37 8.20
CA LEU A 8 -12.17 5.48 9.49
C LEU A 8 -10.70 5.24 9.28
N GLU A 9 -9.88 6.10 9.87
CA GLU A 9 -8.44 5.95 9.90
C GLU A 9 -7.95 5.92 11.34
N ALA A 10 -7.02 5.02 11.62
CA ALA A 10 -6.36 4.92 12.90
C ALA A 10 -4.87 4.69 12.69
N PHE A 11 -4.06 5.45 13.42
CA PHE A 11 -2.61 5.28 13.43
C PHE A 11 -2.09 5.43 14.85
N ALA A 12 -0.97 4.76 15.12
CA ALA A 12 -0.27 4.91 16.37
C ALA A 12 1.23 4.87 16.14
N THR A 13 1.98 5.44 17.08
CA THR A 13 3.43 5.22 17.20
C THR A 13 3.71 4.77 18.61
N TRP A 14 4.25 3.57 18.72
CA TRP A 14 4.52 2.93 20.00
C TRP A 14 6.00 2.61 20.13
N LYS A 15 6.66 3.27 21.08
CA LYS A 15 8.00 2.89 21.55
C LYS A 15 7.87 1.71 22.52
N VAL A 16 7.96 0.50 21.99
CA VAL A 16 7.89 -0.75 22.78
C VAL A 16 9.07 -0.83 23.74
N SER A 17 10.24 -0.34 23.31
CA SER A 17 11.44 -0.20 24.13
C SER A 17 12.27 0.99 23.67
N SER A 18 13.41 1.24 24.31
CA SER A 18 14.38 2.25 23.85
C SER A 18 14.97 1.96 22.47
N ARG A 19 14.81 0.73 21.96
CA ARG A 19 15.37 0.27 20.68
C ARG A 19 14.33 -0.05 19.63
N LEU A 20 13.08 -0.31 20.01
CA LEU A 20 12.02 -0.75 19.09
C LEU A 20 10.87 0.25 19.07
N THR A 21 10.58 0.77 17.87
CA THR A 21 9.39 1.58 17.60
C THR A 21 8.52 0.87 16.58
N LEU A 22 7.24 0.68 16.90
CA LEU A 22 6.22 0.17 15.99
C LEU A 22 5.28 1.31 15.61
N SER A 23 4.88 1.37 14.35
CA SER A 23 3.86 2.30 13.87
C SER A 23 2.82 1.56 13.03
N PRO A 24 1.75 1.02 13.67
CA PRO A 24 0.61 0.48 12.96
C PRO A 24 -0.25 1.62 12.40
N GLY A 25 -0.87 1.37 11.26
CA GLY A 25 -1.86 2.20 10.61
C GLY A 25 -2.93 1.33 9.97
N TYR A 26 -4.17 1.79 9.99
CA TYR A 26 -5.31 1.14 9.37
C TYR A 26 -6.25 2.18 8.80
N ALA A 27 -6.74 1.94 7.60
CA ALA A 27 -7.77 2.74 6.96
C ALA A 27 -8.87 1.82 6.43
N PHE A 28 -10.10 2.21 6.72
CA PHE A 28 -11.32 1.67 6.15
C PHE A 28 -11.98 2.77 5.33
N GLU A 29 -12.41 2.44 4.12
CA GLU A 29 -13.13 3.37 3.25
C GLU A 29 -14.23 2.65 2.50
N ARG A 30 -15.38 3.31 2.36
CA ARG A 30 -16.48 2.85 1.52
C ARG A 30 -17.11 4.04 0.83
N ILE A 31 -17.19 3.93 -0.48
CA ILE A 31 -17.87 4.88 -1.35
C ILE A 31 -19.24 4.30 -1.66
N HIS A 32 -20.26 5.14 -1.66
CA HIS A 32 -21.57 4.85 -2.21
C HIS A 32 -21.94 5.89 -3.26
N GLU A 33 -22.48 5.44 -4.37
CA GLU A 33 -22.88 6.31 -5.47
C GLU A 33 -24.37 6.16 -5.76
N HIS A 34 -25.01 7.30 -5.97
CA HIS A 34 -26.45 7.37 -6.21
C HIS A 34 -26.72 7.98 -7.58
N LEU A 35 -27.42 7.21 -8.41
CA LEU A 35 -27.92 7.69 -9.69
C LEU A 35 -29.23 8.47 -9.50
N ASP A 36 -29.49 9.38 -10.42
CA ASP A 36 -30.80 9.99 -10.54
C ASP A 36 -31.83 8.92 -10.93
N PRO A 37 -33.08 8.94 -10.41
CA PRO A 37 -34.10 7.96 -10.76
C PRO A 37 -34.42 7.85 -12.26
N SER A 38 -34.13 8.90 -13.04
CA SER A 38 -34.27 8.92 -14.49
C SER A 38 -33.05 8.39 -15.26
N SER A 39 -31.97 8.06 -14.56
CA SER A 39 -30.73 7.56 -15.15
C SER A 39 -30.91 6.16 -15.75
N GLN A 40 -30.30 5.93 -16.90
CA GLN A 40 -30.20 4.61 -17.54
C GLN A 40 -28.82 3.96 -17.35
N ASP A 41 -27.96 4.58 -16.55
CA ASP A 41 -26.63 4.08 -16.24
C ASP A 41 -26.72 2.80 -15.37
N THR A 42 -26.03 1.75 -15.81
CA THR A 42 -26.00 0.45 -15.13
C THR A 42 -24.60 0.04 -14.67
N ALA A 43 -23.57 0.85 -14.95
CA ALA A 43 -22.18 0.45 -14.77
C ALA A 43 -21.38 1.37 -13.85
N SER A 44 -21.60 2.70 -13.89
CA SER A 44 -20.68 3.62 -13.22
C SER A 44 -20.77 3.59 -11.69
N VAL A 45 -21.91 3.18 -11.12
CA VAL A 45 -22.04 3.00 -9.65
C VAL A 45 -21.12 1.89 -9.16
N GLY A 46 -21.23 0.69 -9.74
CA GLY A 46 -20.42 -0.45 -9.34
C GLY A 46 -18.92 -0.22 -9.57
N ALA A 47 -18.57 0.47 -10.66
CA ALA A 47 -17.20 0.85 -10.95
C ALA A 47 -16.66 1.85 -9.90
N ALA A 48 -17.42 2.89 -9.56
CA ALA A 48 -17.01 3.88 -8.59
C ALA A 48 -16.86 3.28 -7.18
N GLU A 49 -17.88 2.55 -6.70
CA GLU A 49 -17.86 1.90 -5.39
C GLU A 49 -16.79 0.80 -5.28
N GLY A 50 -16.45 0.17 -6.41
CA GLY A 50 -15.46 -0.90 -6.51
C GLY A 50 -14.02 -0.47 -6.75
N SER A 51 -13.78 0.82 -7.03
CA SER A 51 -12.50 1.36 -7.50
C SER A 51 -11.40 1.49 -6.46
N SER A 52 -11.76 1.40 -5.18
CA SER A 52 -10.83 1.58 -4.07
C SER A 52 -10.87 0.39 -3.11
N PRO A 53 -9.74 0.06 -2.47
CA PRO A 53 -9.72 -1.02 -1.50
C PRO A 53 -10.46 -0.62 -0.23
N VAL A 54 -11.43 -1.43 0.19
CA VAL A 54 -12.24 -1.14 1.39
C VAL A 54 -11.41 -1.12 2.68
N ASN A 55 -10.31 -1.87 2.71
CA ASN A 55 -9.44 -1.99 3.88
C ASN A 55 -7.98 -1.88 3.44
N SER A 56 -7.20 -1.06 4.14
CA SER A 56 -5.75 -1.04 4.02
C SER A 56 -5.10 -0.97 5.39
N THR A 57 -3.98 -1.67 5.55
CA THR A 57 -3.23 -1.72 6.81
C THR A 57 -1.77 -1.53 6.52
N GLN A 58 -1.08 -0.80 7.40
CA GLN A 58 0.36 -0.66 7.39
C GLN A 58 0.91 -1.01 8.78
N LEU A 59 2.06 -1.67 8.81
CA LEU A 59 2.86 -1.80 10.01
C LEU A 59 4.31 -1.45 9.68
N ARG A 60 4.82 -0.37 10.29
CA ARG A 60 6.24 -0.03 10.28
C ARG A 60 6.89 -0.47 11.59
N SER A 61 8.11 -0.97 11.48
CA SER A 61 8.96 -1.30 12.61
C SER A 61 10.34 -0.69 12.37
N HIS A 62 10.85 0.01 13.38
CA HIS A 62 12.21 0.51 13.42
C HIS A 62 12.90 -0.08 14.66
N LEU A 63 13.97 -0.82 14.43
CA LEU A 63 14.77 -1.45 15.46
C LEU A 63 16.21 -0.94 15.42
N SER A 64 16.60 -0.20 16.45
CA SER A 64 17.99 0.21 16.67
C SER A 64 18.77 -0.94 17.31
N LEU A 65 19.73 -1.49 16.58
CA LEU A 65 20.61 -2.56 16.99
C LEU A 65 21.96 -1.99 17.48
N PRO A 66 22.74 -2.76 18.26
CA PRO A 66 24.08 -2.35 18.66
C PRO A 66 25.02 -2.11 17.46
N HIS A 67 26.14 -1.42 17.70
CA HIS A 67 27.19 -1.15 16.69
C HIS A 67 26.72 -0.26 15.51
N GLY A 68 25.77 0.64 15.77
CA GLY A 68 25.27 1.59 14.76
C GLY A 68 24.38 0.94 13.70
N LEU A 69 23.84 -0.25 13.96
CA LEU A 69 22.93 -0.93 13.06
C LEU A 69 21.48 -0.48 13.30
N ALA A 70 20.71 -0.36 12.23
CA ALA A 70 19.27 -0.11 12.27
C ALA A 70 18.58 -1.07 11.29
N TRP A 71 17.54 -1.72 11.76
CA TRP A 71 16.70 -2.61 10.97
C TRP A 71 15.31 -2.02 10.84
N ASP A 72 14.91 -1.76 9.62
CA ASP A 72 13.61 -1.21 9.25
C ASP A 72 12.79 -2.28 8.54
N THR A 73 11.51 -2.39 8.89
CA THR A 73 10.58 -3.28 8.20
C THR A 73 9.26 -2.60 8.04
N THR A 74 8.71 -2.63 6.83
CA THR A 74 7.36 -2.15 6.57
C THR A 74 6.55 -3.22 5.86
N ALA A 75 5.45 -3.60 6.47
CA ALA A 75 4.43 -4.43 5.84
C ALA A 75 3.22 -3.56 5.48
N TYR A 76 2.71 -3.72 4.26
CA TYR A 76 1.46 -3.13 3.82
C TYR A 76 0.52 -4.25 3.38
N PHE A 77 -0.72 -4.20 3.81
CA PHE A 77 -1.79 -5.03 3.30
C PHE A 77 -2.82 -4.12 2.63
N VAL A 78 -3.19 -4.48 1.41
CA VAL A 78 -4.24 -3.80 0.66
C VAL A 78 -5.31 -4.83 0.34
N GLY A 79 -6.54 -4.54 0.73
CA GLY A 79 -7.70 -5.36 0.41
C GLY A 79 -7.93 -5.46 -1.10
N ARG A 80 -8.83 -6.35 -1.51
CA ARG A 80 -9.19 -6.46 -2.92
C ARG A 80 -9.80 -5.15 -3.42
N ILE A 81 -9.52 -4.81 -4.67
CA ILE A 81 -10.24 -3.80 -5.44
C ILE A 81 -11.22 -4.58 -6.33
N ALA A 82 -12.49 -4.17 -6.34
CA ALA A 82 -13.53 -4.91 -7.03
C ALA A 82 -13.61 -4.53 -8.50
N ASP A 83 -13.31 -3.28 -8.85
CA ASP A 83 -13.31 -2.80 -10.23
C ASP A 83 -12.24 -1.72 -10.48
N PRO A 84 -11.12 -2.03 -11.16
CA PRO A 84 -10.81 -3.32 -11.76
C PRO A 84 -10.58 -4.39 -10.69
N VAL A 85 -10.83 -5.66 -11.03
CA VAL A 85 -10.62 -6.79 -10.13
C VAL A 85 -9.13 -6.96 -9.84
N VAL A 86 -8.70 -6.47 -8.67
CA VAL A 86 -7.34 -6.66 -8.15
C VAL A 86 -7.42 -7.49 -6.86
N PRO A 87 -6.82 -8.69 -6.82
CA PRO A 87 -6.77 -9.48 -5.60
C PRO A 87 -6.06 -8.72 -4.48
N SER A 88 -6.45 -8.97 -3.22
CA SER A 88 -5.74 -8.44 -2.08
C SER A 88 -4.26 -8.84 -2.11
N TYR A 89 -3.39 -7.95 -1.68
CA TYR A 89 -1.95 -8.22 -1.68
C TYR A 89 -1.27 -7.66 -0.44
N THR A 90 -0.15 -8.29 -0.10
CA THR A 90 0.76 -7.85 0.94
C THR A 90 2.08 -7.45 0.31
N ARG A 91 2.58 -6.26 0.64
CA ARG A 91 3.92 -5.79 0.29
C ARG A 91 4.77 -5.79 1.55
N LEU A 92 6.00 -6.27 1.42
CA LEU A 92 7.01 -6.21 2.48
C LEU A 92 8.25 -5.51 1.96
N ASP A 93 8.68 -4.48 2.69
CA ASP A 93 9.92 -3.77 2.46
C ASP A 93 10.78 -3.91 3.71
N ILE A 94 12.08 -4.12 3.51
CA ILE A 94 13.05 -4.27 4.59
C ILE A 94 14.26 -3.38 4.28
N GLY A 95 14.78 -2.71 5.31
CA GLY A 95 16.00 -1.92 5.24
C GLY A 95 16.97 -2.31 6.34
N LEU A 96 18.25 -2.35 6.01
CA LEU A 96 19.33 -2.45 6.99
C LEU A 96 20.28 -1.29 6.74
N THR A 97 20.48 -0.47 7.77
CA THR A 97 21.44 0.63 7.76
C THR A 97 22.51 0.37 8.81
N TRP A 98 23.76 0.64 8.48
CA TRP A 98 24.91 0.53 9.37
C TRP A 98 25.71 1.82 9.35
N GLN A 99 25.89 2.43 10.53
CA GLN A 99 26.77 3.56 10.76
C GLN A 99 28.14 3.06 11.23
N ALA A 100 29.11 3.03 10.32
CA ALA A 100 30.49 2.67 10.60
C ALA A 100 31.27 3.90 11.10
N GLY A 101 31.18 4.16 12.41
CA GLY A 101 31.76 5.34 13.05
C GLY A 101 30.95 6.61 12.74
N GLU A 102 31.58 7.78 12.85
CA GLU A 102 30.89 9.08 12.67
C GLU A 102 30.80 9.53 11.20
N ARG A 103 31.48 8.84 10.27
CA ARG A 103 31.73 9.34 8.90
C ARG A 103 31.20 8.46 7.77
N LEU A 104 30.83 7.21 8.05
CA LEU A 104 30.45 6.26 7.01
C LEU A 104 29.11 5.61 7.33
N SER A 105 28.19 5.63 6.37
CA SER A 105 26.90 4.97 6.43
C SER A 105 26.77 4.00 5.26
N PHE A 106 26.34 2.78 5.52
CA PHE A 106 26.00 1.79 4.51
C PHE A 106 24.55 1.40 4.69
N SER A 107 23.79 1.33 3.59
CA SER A 107 22.39 0.91 3.65
C SER A 107 22.06 -0.03 2.51
N VAL A 108 21.26 -1.05 2.83
CA VAL A 108 20.72 -2.02 1.87
C VAL A 108 19.22 -2.07 2.08
N PHE A 109 18.46 -1.94 0.99
CA PHE A 109 17.01 -1.97 1.02
C PHE A 109 16.47 -2.99 0.02
N GLY A 110 15.54 -3.82 0.50
CA GLY A 110 14.71 -4.69 -0.32
C GLY A 110 13.29 -4.16 -0.33
N GLN A 111 12.71 -4.00 -1.51
CA GLN A 111 11.31 -3.56 -1.66
C GLN A 111 10.49 -4.65 -2.34
N ASN A 112 9.22 -4.75 -1.97
CA ASN A 112 8.26 -5.68 -2.55
C ASN A 112 8.70 -7.16 -2.48
N LEU A 113 9.25 -7.56 -1.33
CA LEU A 113 9.91 -8.85 -1.14
C LEU A 113 8.97 -10.07 -1.16
N LEU A 114 7.64 -9.87 -1.12
CA LEU A 114 6.66 -10.97 -1.02
C LEU A 114 6.03 -11.38 -2.36
N LYS A 115 6.11 -10.58 -3.42
CA LYS A 115 5.53 -10.94 -4.73
C LYS A 115 6.34 -10.41 -5.91
N ASN A 116 6.57 -11.30 -6.87
CA ASN A 116 7.35 -11.08 -8.08
C ASN A 116 6.54 -10.54 -9.27
N GLU A 117 5.23 -10.31 -9.11
CA GLU A 117 4.33 -9.93 -10.21
C GLU A 117 3.35 -8.85 -9.76
N ARG A 118 3.24 -7.77 -10.55
CA ARG A 118 2.16 -6.79 -10.42
C ARG A 118 1.71 -6.31 -11.79
N LEU A 119 0.38 -6.28 -11.97
CA LEU A 119 -0.30 -5.57 -13.05
C LEU A 119 -0.24 -4.07 -12.69
N GLU A 120 0.55 -3.29 -13.41
CA GLU A 120 0.82 -1.88 -13.05
C GLU A 120 -0.22 -0.89 -13.60
N TYR A 121 -1.08 -1.28 -14.54
CA TYR A 121 -2.10 -0.40 -15.09
C TYR A 121 -3.19 -1.21 -15.82
N VAL A 122 -4.47 -0.90 -15.56
CA VAL A 122 -5.59 -1.30 -16.43
C VAL A 122 -6.04 -0.03 -17.14
N ASP A 123 -5.66 0.10 -18.41
CA ASP A 123 -6.11 1.20 -19.27
C ASP A 123 -7.58 0.98 -19.64
N ALA A 124 -8.49 1.77 -19.07
CA ALA A 124 -9.92 1.69 -19.40
C ALA A 124 -10.22 2.13 -20.86
N SER A 125 -9.25 2.69 -21.60
CA SER A 125 -9.45 3.16 -22.98
C SER A 125 -8.93 2.24 -24.09
N GLN A 126 -8.43 1.03 -23.80
CA GLN A 126 -7.88 0.08 -24.80
C GLN A 126 -6.90 0.71 -25.82
N SER A 127 -6.22 1.80 -25.46
CA SER A 127 -5.51 2.63 -26.44
C SER A 127 -4.00 2.40 -26.49
N THR A 128 -3.44 1.60 -25.58
CA THR A 128 -2.00 1.33 -25.59
C THR A 128 -1.67 -0.15 -25.38
N ALA A 129 -0.83 -0.67 -26.27
CA ALA A 129 -0.30 -2.03 -26.20
C ALA A 129 0.74 -2.16 -25.08
N PHE A 130 0.68 -3.28 -24.38
CA PHE A 130 1.50 -3.62 -23.22
C PHE A 130 3.01 -3.43 -23.49
N THR A 131 3.71 -2.76 -22.59
CA THR A 131 5.18 -2.73 -22.59
C THR A 131 5.71 -3.38 -21.32
N LEU A 132 6.36 -4.54 -21.47
CA LEU A 132 7.07 -5.24 -20.42
C LEU A 132 8.52 -4.76 -20.40
N MET A 133 8.96 -4.07 -19.34
CA MET A 133 10.37 -3.80 -19.12
C MET A 133 10.85 -4.49 -17.84
N LYS A 134 11.77 -5.44 -18.01
CA LYS A 134 12.51 -6.09 -16.95
C LYS A 134 13.50 -5.07 -16.36
N ARG A 135 13.41 -4.76 -15.07
CA ARG A 135 14.53 -4.08 -14.39
C ARG A 135 15.58 -5.12 -14.03
N SER A 136 16.81 -4.84 -14.45
CA SER A 136 17.98 -5.66 -14.15
C SER A 136 18.27 -5.67 -12.64
N ALA A 137 18.84 -6.77 -12.19
CA ALA A 137 19.46 -6.94 -10.88
C ALA A 137 20.56 -5.91 -10.63
#